data_AF-A0A7T5R0J3-F1
#
_entry.id   AF-A0A7T5R0J3-F1
#
_cell.length_a   1.000
_cell.length_b   1.000
_cell.length_c   1.000
_cell.angle_alpha   90.00
_cell.angle_beta   90.00
_cell.angle_gamma   90.00
#
_symmetry.space_group_name_H-M   'P 1'
#
loop_
_entity.id
_entity.type
_entity.pdbx_description
1 polymer ?
#
loop_
_entity_poly.entity_id
_entity_poly.type
_entity_poly.pdbx_seq_one_letter_code
_entity_poly.pdbx_strand_id
1 'polypeptide(L)'
;MLIRLWNLLGYKTRLAFAGVILAGIVAILASAASPSRIGRTMAASGFSLSQTETAKARPGQLVLGGISLDADGFSMIGSLKATGSLLFPLLGKPRRIEIDNLQLTGEWNEELGLSFAGWSLPPAAWSAWPKVDRFVLGSSVIDLDTPAGALRLSLQGETARHPEKPGQQLFSAHLSGAQHQLVIDARIKGRWSDERGLALESEITEGRINLDQFSASRLSGWLAFETGQQSLVPDISGQFQIGHFSRGDFILNNISLTVDGSLNNPHTLLNAELGGYQASTLLLETQGEKEGLRILANIETRNMEDLITILKEFRTQAETSPFLQEAFMSLLITEGNIDRVKRDLGKDRYDAYTLEIEGLSHDLKGKIIAKSIRDGTVQRQVFSLNPSVAAGGD
;
A
#
# COMPACT_ATOMS: atom_id res chain seq x y z
N MET A 1 12.29 2.81 -5.14
CA MET A 1 10.88 2.54 -5.55
C MET A 1 10.03 2.13 -4.36
N LEU A 2 10.41 1.14 -3.55
CA LEU A 2 9.72 0.81 -2.29
C LEU A 2 9.61 2.00 -1.33
N ILE A 3 10.59 2.92 -1.26
CA ILE A 3 10.52 4.17 -0.46
C ILE A 3 9.69 5.27 -1.12
N ARG A 4 9.55 5.32 -2.46
CA ARG A 4 8.57 6.21 -3.13
C ARG A 4 7.16 5.63 -3.09
N LEU A 5 7.02 4.30 -3.12
CA LEU A 5 5.81 3.60 -2.70
C LEU A 5 5.58 3.88 -1.22
N TRP A 6 6.63 3.92 -0.37
CA TRP A 6 6.60 4.25 1.07
C TRP A 6 6.31 5.73 1.35
N ASN A 7 6.62 6.65 0.43
CA ASN A 7 6.35 8.10 0.49
C ASN A 7 5.02 8.45 -0.19
N LEU A 8 4.57 7.68 -1.21
CA LEU A 8 3.16 7.58 -1.63
C LEU A 8 2.31 6.93 -0.53
N LEU A 9 2.93 6.07 0.24
CA LEU A 9 2.47 5.58 1.52
C LEU A 9 2.94 6.49 2.68
N GLY A 10 3.60 7.61 2.43
CA GLY A 10 3.84 8.70 3.39
C GLY A 10 2.63 9.63 3.37
N TYR A 11 1.90 9.61 2.26
CA TYR A 11 0.47 9.86 2.15
C TYR A 11 -0.40 8.70 2.72
N LYS A 12 0.14 7.69 3.46
CA LYS A 12 -0.64 6.57 4.11
C LYS A 12 -1.74 7.08 5.04
N THR A 13 -1.72 8.33 5.46
CA THR A 13 -2.85 8.94 6.15
C THR A 13 -4.11 9.01 5.28
N ARG A 14 -4.02 8.88 3.94
CA ARG A 14 -5.12 9.11 2.99
C ARG A 14 -5.79 7.88 2.36
N LEU A 15 -5.35 6.65 2.61
CA LEU A 15 -6.18 5.44 2.35
C LEU A 15 -6.83 4.92 3.63
N ALA A 16 -6.18 5.17 4.77
CA ALA A 16 -6.90 5.34 6.03
C ALA A 16 -8.00 6.42 5.91
N PHE A 17 -7.94 7.38 4.95
CA PHE A 17 -9.02 8.36 4.75
C PHE A 17 -10.37 7.73 4.46
N ALA A 18 -10.54 6.65 3.71
CA ALA A 18 -11.90 6.16 3.46
C ALA A 18 -12.57 5.71 4.77
N GLY A 19 -11.83 4.95 5.60
CA GLY A 19 -12.26 4.57 6.95
C GLY A 19 -12.37 5.76 7.92
N VAL A 20 -11.53 6.79 7.77
CA VAL A 20 -11.50 8.01 8.60
C VAL A 20 -12.55 9.05 8.20
N ILE A 21 -12.91 9.15 6.92
CA ILE A 21 -14.06 9.91 6.38
C ILE A 21 -15.32 9.35 7.00
N LEU A 22 -15.48 8.03 6.88
CA LEU A 22 -16.58 7.29 7.47
C LEU A 22 -16.64 7.48 8.97
N ALA A 23 -15.51 7.36 9.67
CA ALA A 23 -15.49 7.56 11.10
C ALA A 23 -15.69 8.99 11.57
N GLY A 24 -15.29 10.01 10.80
CA GLY A 24 -15.56 11.42 11.06
C GLY A 24 -17.05 11.74 10.89
N ILE A 25 -17.65 11.29 9.78
CA ILE A 25 -19.10 11.34 9.54
C ILE A 25 -19.85 10.69 10.70
N VAL A 26 -19.40 9.50 11.14
CA VAL A 26 -20.05 8.69 12.18
C VAL A 26 -19.84 9.26 13.59
N ALA A 27 -18.63 9.71 13.92
CA ALA A 27 -18.27 10.38 15.18
C ALA A 27 -19.19 11.54 15.49
N ILE A 28 -19.42 12.33 14.46
CA ILE A 28 -20.01 13.64 14.60
C ILE A 28 -21.54 13.47 14.47
N LEU A 29 -22.07 12.71 13.50
CA LEU A 29 -23.51 12.40 13.42
C LEU A 29 -24.05 11.64 14.65
N ALA A 30 -23.23 10.83 15.31
CA ALA A 30 -23.55 10.21 16.60
C ALA A 30 -23.87 11.22 17.71
N SER A 31 -23.22 12.38 17.69
CA SER A 31 -23.35 13.42 18.72
C SER A 31 -24.57 14.33 18.51
N ALA A 32 -25.13 14.33 17.30
CA ALA A 32 -26.34 15.08 16.97
C ALA A 32 -27.59 14.27 17.33
N ALA A 33 -27.91 14.18 18.63
CA ALA A 33 -29.16 13.57 19.09
C ALA A 33 -30.42 14.28 18.54
N SER A 34 -30.30 15.53 18.06
CA SER A 34 -31.42 16.35 17.57
C SER A 34 -31.27 16.73 16.09
N PRO A 35 -32.37 16.69 15.30
CA PRO A 35 -32.40 17.14 13.91
C PRO A 35 -31.79 18.54 13.68
N SER A 36 -31.99 19.47 14.62
CA SER A 36 -31.48 20.84 14.51
C SER A 36 -29.96 21.00 14.75
N ARG A 37 -29.28 19.91 15.15
CA ARG A 37 -27.82 19.88 15.29
C ARG A 37 -27.13 19.18 14.13
N ILE A 38 -27.85 18.36 13.35
CA ILE A 38 -27.29 17.57 12.25
C ILE A 38 -26.51 18.44 11.27
N GLY A 39 -27.09 19.54 10.77
CA GLY A 39 -26.39 20.42 9.82
C GLY A 39 -25.11 21.04 10.38
N ARG A 40 -25.10 21.48 11.64
CA ARG A 40 -23.89 22.02 12.31
C ARG A 40 -22.82 20.95 12.51
N THR A 41 -23.26 19.77 12.88
CA THR A 41 -22.45 18.57 13.05
C THR A 41 -21.80 18.15 11.72
N MET A 42 -22.58 18.07 10.64
CA MET A 42 -22.07 17.80 9.30
C MET A 42 -21.08 18.87 8.83
N ALA A 43 -21.40 20.15 9.03
CA ALA A 43 -20.49 21.25 8.72
C ALA A 43 -19.17 21.15 9.51
N ALA A 44 -19.23 20.82 10.80
CA ALA A 44 -18.04 20.58 11.63
C ALA A 44 -17.22 19.35 11.19
N SER A 45 -17.82 18.43 10.43
CA SER A 45 -17.16 17.26 9.84
C SER A 45 -16.54 17.55 8.47
N GLY A 46 -16.71 18.78 7.97
CA GLY A 46 -16.25 19.20 6.65
C GLY A 46 -17.32 19.20 5.56
N PHE A 47 -18.58 18.85 5.86
CA PHE A 47 -19.70 18.84 4.92
C PHE A 47 -20.60 20.06 5.14
N SER A 48 -20.08 21.24 4.83
CA SER A 48 -20.75 22.53 5.10
C SER A 48 -22.05 22.72 4.30
N LEU A 49 -22.18 22.03 3.16
CA LEU A 49 -23.31 22.11 2.25
C LEU A 49 -24.29 20.94 2.37
N SER A 50 -24.15 20.12 3.42
CA SER A 50 -25.00 18.94 3.58
C SER A 50 -26.48 19.29 3.76
N GLN A 51 -27.36 18.46 3.18
CA GLN A 51 -28.81 18.57 3.31
C GLN A 51 -29.39 17.22 3.71
N THR A 52 -30.51 17.21 4.43
CA THR A 52 -31.18 15.98 4.85
C THR A 52 -32.66 16.06 4.48
N GLU A 53 -33.14 15.13 3.64
CA GLU A 53 -34.54 15.10 3.20
C GLU A 53 -35.48 14.69 4.32
N THR A 54 -35.14 13.65 5.07
CA THR A 54 -35.99 13.10 6.12
C THR A 54 -35.24 12.86 7.41
N ALA A 55 -35.85 13.25 8.53
CA ALA A 55 -35.38 12.95 9.88
C ALA A 55 -36.55 12.44 10.72
N LYS A 56 -36.49 11.17 11.14
CA LYS A 56 -37.52 10.51 11.95
C LYS A 56 -36.91 10.07 13.27
N ALA A 57 -37.39 10.65 14.38
CA ALA A 57 -37.07 10.20 15.72
C ALA A 57 -38.15 9.25 16.24
N ARG A 58 -37.75 8.12 16.82
CA ARG A 58 -38.59 7.15 17.53
C ARG A 58 -37.96 6.86 18.89
N PRO A 59 -38.73 6.37 19.88
CA PRO A 59 -38.12 5.95 21.15
C PRO A 59 -36.97 4.96 20.90
N GLY A 60 -35.76 5.31 21.36
CA GLY A 60 -34.55 4.51 21.15
C GLY A 60 -33.83 4.67 19.80
N GLN A 61 -34.36 5.43 18.84
CA GLN A 61 -33.87 5.42 17.45
C GLN A 61 -33.97 6.78 16.75
N LEU A 62 -32.97 7.13 15.96
CA LEU A 62 -32.98 8.22 14.99
C LEU A 62 -32.69 7.66 13.60
N VAL A 63 -33.55 7.96 12.63
CA VAL A 63 -33.36 7.56 11.23
C VAL A 63 -33.34 8.81 10.37
N LEU A 64 -32.25 8.97 9.63
CA LEU A 64 -32.06 9.98 8.60
C LEU A 64 -32.07 9.29 7.24
N GLY A 65 -32.66 9.94 6.24
CA GLY A 65 -32.69 9.43 4.88
C GLY A 65 -32.50 10.56 3.87
N GLY A 66 -31.84 10.24 2.76
CA GLY A 66 -31.54 11.20 1.69
C GLY A 66 -30.63 12.31 2.20
N ILE A 67 -29.44 11.97 2.70
CA ILE A 67 -28.47 12.98 3.15
C ILE A 67 -27.55 13.32 1.98
N SER A 68 -27.67 14.50 1.41
CA SER A 68 -26.66 15.02 0.47
C SER A 68 -25.45 15.52 1.25
N LEU A 69 -24.24 15.23 0.76
CA LEU A 69 -22.97 15.67 1.36
C LEU A 69 -22.41 16.93 0.70
N ASP A 70 -22.86 17.22 -0.52
CA ASP A 70 -22.53 18.42 -1.29
C ASP A 70 -23.80 19.11 -1.83
N ALA A 71 -23.64 20.27 -2.48
CA ALA A 71 -24.76 21.05 -2.99
C ALA A 71 -25.41 20.44 -4.24
N ASP A 72 -24.65 19.67 -5.03
CA ASP A 72 -25.07 19.14 -6.32
C ASP A 72 -25.58 17.69 -6.22
N GLY A 73 -25.36 17.03 -5.08
CA GLY A 73 -25.81 15.67 -4.80
C GLY A 73 -24.89 14.57 -5.35
N PHE A 74 -23.63 14.88 -5.65
CA PHE A 74 -22.67 13.88 -6.16
C PHE A 74 -22.24 12.87 -5.10
N SER A 75 -22.28 13.25 -3.83
CA SER A 75 -21.98 12.43 -2.67
C SER A 75 -23.18 12.41 -1.74
N MET A 76 -23.63 11.21 -1.35
CA MET A 76 -24.86 11.04 -0.58
C MET A 76 -24.80 9.87 0.40
N ILE A 77 -25.62 9.92 1.44
CA ILE A 77 -25.95 8.80 2.30
C ILE A 77 -27.43 8.50 2.14
N GLY A 78 -27.77 7.31 1.63
CA GLY A 78 -29.15 6.89 1.46
C GLY A 78 -29.88 6.79 2.80
N SER A 79 -29.30 6.12 3.79
CA SER A 79 -29.84 6.10 5.16
C SER A 79 -28.76 6.08 6.22
N LEU A 80 -29.00 6.82 7.30
CA LEU A 80 -28.26 6.71 8.55
C LEU A 80 -29.24 6.38 9.67
N LYS A 81 -28.94 5.31 10.40
CA LYS A 81 -29.72 4.89 11.56
C LYS A 81 -28.85 4.83 12.79
N ALA A 82 -29.21 5.63 13.79
CA ALA A 82 -28.60 5.61 15.11
C ALA A 82 -29.57 5.00 16.12
N THR A 83 -29.11 4.06 16.94
CA THR A 83 -29.90 3.36 17.96
C THR A 83 -29.22 3.50 19.32
N GLY A 84 -30.00 3.78 20.38
CA GLY A 84 -29.47 3.98 21.73
C GLY A 84 -30.48 3.61 22.82
N SER A 85 -30.36 4.22 24.00
CA SER A 85 -31.35 4.09 25.09
C SER A 85 -32.70 4.71 24.69
N LEU A 86 -33.78 4.42 25.41
CA LEU A 86 -35.13 4.93 25.09
C LEU A 86 -35.18 6.46 24.86
N LEU A 87 -34.43 7.21 25.67
CA LEU A 87 -34.32 8.67 25.61
C LEU A 87 -33.12 9.16 24.76
N PHE A 88 -32.50 8.29 23.97
CA PHE A 88 -31.34 8.61 23.14
C PHE A 88 -31.55 9.84 22.25
N PRO A 89 -32.66 9.97 21.50
CA PRO A 89 -32.89 11.15 20.66
C PRO A 89 -32.98 12.47 21.42
N LEU A 90 -33.08 12.45 22.75
CA LEU A 90 -33.20 13.65 23.57
C LEU A 90 -31.91 13.92 24.37
N LEU A 91 -31.34 12.89 24.98
CA LEU A 91 -30.33 13.04 26.04
C LEU A 91 -29.19 12.02 25.98
N GLY A 92 -29.27 11.01 25.12
CA GLY A 92 -28.35 9.88 25.14
C GLY A 92 -27.25 9.94 24.09
N LYS A 93 -26.34 8.96 24.17
CA LYS A 93 -25.38 8.64 23.11
C LYS A 93 -25.87 7.41 22.34
N PRO A 94 -25.58 7.30 21.04
CA PRO A 94 -25.93 6.11 20.29
C PRO A 94 -25.05 4.96 20.75
N ARG A 95 -25.64 3.77 20.81
CA ARG A 95 -24.93 2.50 21.00
C ARG A 95 -24.62 1.84 19.68
N ARG A 96 -25.51 1.97 18.70
CA ARG A 96 -25.33 1.42 17.35
C ARG A 96 -25.54 2.48 16.29
N ILE A 97 -24.68 2.47 15.28
CA ILE A 97 -24.84 3.30 14.08
C ILE A 97 -24.76 2.39 12.86
N GLU A 98 -25.71 2.56 11.94
CA GLU A 98 -25.81 1.88 10.65
C GLU A 98 -25.84 2.95 9.55
N ILE A 99 -24.98 2.84 8.55
CA ILE A 99 -24.97 3.67 7.34
C ILE A 99 -25.18 2.74 6.15
N ASP A 100 -26.19 3.05 5.34
CA ASP A 100 -26.54 2.29 4.14
C ASP A 100 -26.57 3.21 2.92
N ASN A 101 -26.09 2.68 1.79
CA ASN A 101 -26.02 3.37 0.50
C ASN A 101 -25.23 4.69 0.59
N LEU A 102 -24.02 4.63 1.15
CA LEU A 102 -23.06 5.73 1.05
C LEU A 102 -22.50 5.75 -0.37
N GLN A 103 -22.56 6.90 -1.02
CA GLN A 103 -21.95 7.14 -2.32
C GLN A 103 -21.04 8.34 -2.19
N LEU A 104 -19.77 8.17 -2.51
CA LEU A 104 -18.77 9.23 -2.49
C LEU A 104 -18.22 9.40 -3.89
N THR A 105 -18.22 10.64 -4.38
CA THR A 105 -17.55 11.02 -5.62
C THR A 105 -16.31 11.82 -5.27
N GLY A 106 -15.15 11.38 -5.76
CA GLY A 106 -13.88 12.03 -5.51
C GLY A 106 -13.02 12.16 -6.75
N GLU A 107 -11.96 12.96 -6.63
CA GLU A 107 -10.95 13.16 -7.65
C GLU A 107 -9.57 12.94 -7.03
N TRP A 108 -8.71 12.23 -7.75
CA TRP A 108 -7.28 12.19 -7.48
C TRP A 108 -6.56 13.01 -8.54
N ASN A 109 -5.81 14.03 -8.12
CA ASN A 109 -4.85 14.69 -8.99
C ASN A 109 -3.48 14.80 -8.30
N GLU A 110 -2.42 15.04 -9.08
CA GLU A 110 -1.05 15.03 -8.56
C GLU A 110 -0.75 16.20 -7.62
N GLU A 111 -1.45 17.33 -7.76
CA GLU A 111 -1.20 18.57 -7.00
C GLU A 111 -1.91 18.59 -5.63
N LEU A 112 -3.20 18.26 -5.61
CA LEU A 112 -4.08 18.29 -4.43
C LEU A 112 -4.16 16.93 -3.75
N GLY A 113 -3.87 15.85 -4.49
CA GLY A 113 -4.08 14.47 -4.06
C GLY A 113 -5.56 14.10 -4.09
N LEU A 114 -5.96 13.16 -3.23
CA LEU A 114 -7.35 12.72 -3.10
C LEU A 114 -8.23 13.82 -2.50
N SER A 115 -9.33 14.15 -3.20
CA SER A 115 -10.40 15.04 -2.74
C SER A 115 -11.77 14.38 -2.94
N PHE A 116 -12.77 14.79 -2.15
CA PHE A 116 -14.15 14.29 -2.26
C PHE A 116 -15.11 15.47 -2.36
N ALA A 117 -16.13 15.34 -3.21
CA ALA A 117 -17.14 16.37 -3.40
C ALA A 117 -17.82 16.73 -2.06
N GLY A 118 -17.91 18.03 -1.79
CA GLY A 118 -18.52 18.56 -0.56
C GLY A 118 -17.71 18.38 0.71
N TRP A 119 -16.51 17.77 0.66
CA TRP A 119 -15.71 17.51 1.86
C TRP A 119 -14.48 18.41 1.97
N SER A 120 -14.44 19.23 3.01
CA SER A 120 -13.26 19.99 3.42
C SER A 120 -12.83 19.59 4.84
N LEU A 121 -11.74 18.86 4.99
CA LEU A 121 -11.23 18.40 6.30
C LEU A 121 -10.90 19.57 7.24
N PRO A 122 -11.52 19.64 8.43
CA PRO A 122 -10.99 20.47 9.50
C PRO A 122 -9.77 19.79 10.15
N PRO A 123 -8.69 20.52 10.48
CA PRO A 123 -7.47 19.97 11.09
C PRO A 123 -7.65 19.20 12.42
N ALA A 124 -8.81 19.31 13.08
CA ALA A 124 -9.07 18.80 14.42
C ALA A 124 -9.97 17.55 14.48
N ALA A 125 -10.43 17.01 13.35
CA ALA A 125 -11.45 15.96 13.32
C ALA A 125 -10.97 14.56 13.79
N TRP A 126 -9.67 14.37 14.03
CA TRP A 126 -9.08 13.03 14.21
C TRP A 126 -9.16 12.48 15.64
N SER A 127 -9.42 13.31 16.66
CA SER A 127 -9.32 12.89 18.07
C SER A 127 -10.61 12.29 18.66
N ALA A 128 -11.71 12.26 17.91
CA ALA A 128 -13.03 11.93 18.44
C ALA A 128 -13.67 10.72 17.76
N TRP A 129 -13.05 9.54 17.80
CA TRP A 129 -13.75 8.31 17.40
C TRP A 129 -14.96 8.09 18.33
N PRO A 130 -16.17 7.82 17.80
CA PRO A 130 -17.34 7.66 18.64
C PRO A 130 -17.20 6.36 19.43
N LYS A 131 -17.39 6.45 20.75
CA LYS A 131 -17.51 5.27 21.62
C LYS A 131 -18.88 4.60 21.41
N VAL A 132 -19.06 3.95 20.27
CA VAL A 132 -20.24 3.12 19.95
C VAL A 132 -19.96 1.65 20.24
N ASP A 133 -21.01 0.90 20.55
CA ASP A 133 -20.94 -0.54 20.80
C ASP A 133 -20.85 -1.31 19.48
N ARG A 134 -21.52 -0.80 18.44
CA ARG A 134 -21.49 -1.35 17.09
C ARG A 134 -21.59 -0.27 16.03
N PHE A 135 -20.75 -0.34 15.02
CA PHE A 135 -20.88 0.42 13.78
C PHE A 135 -21.08 -0.55 12.62
N VAL A 136 -21.96 -0.20 11.69
CA VAL A 136 -22.16 -0.96 10.45
C VAL A 136 -22.16 0.03 9.30
N LEU A 137 -21.29 -0.24 8.36
CA LEU A 137 -21.28 0.32 7.03
C LEU A 137 -21.77 -0.76 6.07
N GLY A 138 -23.01 -0.61 5.62
CA GLY A 138 -23.59 -1.46 4.59
C GLY A 138 -23.01 -1.15 3.21
N SER A 139 -23.84 -1.26 2.18
CA SER A 139 -23.42 -1.01 0.80
C SER A 139 -22.89 0.41 0.64
N SER A 140 -21.60 0.55 0.36
CA SER A 140 -20.97 1.85 0.08
C SER A 140 -20.20 1.79 -1.21
N VAL A 141 -20.24 2.88 -1.96
CA VAL A 141 -19.56 3.04 -3.24
C VAL A 141 -18.71 4.29 -3.20
N ILE A 142 -17.50 4.19 -3.72
CA ILE A 142 -16.58 5.29 -3.92
C ILE A 142 -16.26 5.33 -5.42
N ASP A 143 -16.74 6.36 -6.09
CA ASP A 143 -16.40 6.67 -7.48
C ASP A 143 -15.26 7.72 -7.44
N LEU A 144 -14.13 7.42 -8.08
CA LEU A 144 -12.94 8.25 -8.10
C LEU A 144 -12.54 8.57 -9.54
N ASP A 145 -12.46 9.85 -9.88
CA ASP A 145 -11.81 10.26 -11.11
C ASP A 145 -10.29 10.32 -10.88
N THR A 146 -9.51 9.72 -11.79
CA THR A 146 -8.05 9.68 -11.68
C THR A 146 -7.43 10.00 -13.04
N PRO A 147 -6.14 10.40 -13.10
CA PRO A 147 -5.48 10.64 -14.39
C PRO A 147 -5.44 9.39 -15.27
N ALA A 148 -5.61 8.21 -14.68
CA ALA A 148 -5.64 6.94 -15.38
C ALA A 148 -7.06 6.51 -15.80
N GLY A 149 -8.11 7.22 -15.37
CA GLY A 149 -9.52 6.92 -15.63
C GLY A 149 -10.37 6.79 -14.37
N ALA A 150 -11.67 6.61 -14.58
CA ALA A 150 -12.65 6.52 -13.50
C ALA A 150 -12.63 5.15 -12.81
N LEU A 151 -12.38 5.15 -11.50
CA LEU A 151 -12.38 3.99 -10.64
C LEU A 151 -13.65 3.93 -9.79
N ARG A 152 -14.18 2.72 -9.57
CA ARG A 152 -15.35 2.46 -8.72
C ARG A 152 -15.03 1.34 -7.76
N LEU A 153 -15.10 1.67 -6.47
CA LEU A 153 -14.84 0.76 -5.37
C LEU A 153 -16.10 0.59 -4.54
N SER A 154 -16.37 -0.64 -4.12
CA SER A 154 -17.40 -0.99 -3.14
C SER A 154 -16.75 -1.28 -1.80
N LEU A 155 -17.29 -0.70 -0.74
CA LEU A 155 -16.81 -0.87 0.62
C LEU A 155 -17.96 -1.30 1.52
N GLN A 156 -17.70 -2.26 2.39
CA GLN A 156 -18.56 -2.66 3.49
C GLN A 156 -17.70 -2.82 4.73
N GLY A 157 -18.29 -2.62 5.91
CA GLY A 157 -17.57 -2.90 7.14
C GLY A 157 -18.43 -2.85 8.39
N GLU A 158 -17.90 -3.39 9.46
CA GLU A 158 -18.52 -3.29 10.77
C GLU A 158 -17.46 -3.20 11.86
N THR A 159 -17.83 -2.58 12.96
CA THR A 159 -17.12 -2.66 14.22
C THR A 159 -18.07 -3.13 15.31
N ALA A 160 -17.56 -3.90 16.27
CA ALA A 160 -18.33 -4.36 17.41
C ALA A 160 -17.42 -4.54 18.63
N ARG A 161 -17.95 -4.29 19.83
CA ARG A 161 -17.23 -4.64 21.07
C ARG A 161 -16.94 -6.13 21.12
N HIS A 162 -15.75 -6.48 21.62
CA HIS A 162 -15.40 -7.86 21.87
C HIS A 162 -16.32 -8.43 22.98
N PRO A 163 -16.93 -9.61 22.79
CA PRO A 163 -17.89 -10.17 23.75
C PRO A 163 -17.26 -10.46 25.11
N GLU A 164 -16.01 -10.94 25.12
CA GLU A 164 -15.32 -11.40 26.34
C GLU A 164 -14.26 -10.42 26.88
N LYS A 165 -13.93 -9.35 26.15
CA LYS A 165 -12.81 -8.45 26.48
C LYS A 165 -13.30 -6.99 26.52
N PRO A 166 -13.75 -6.51 27.68
CA PRO A 166 -14.16 -5.13 27.86
C PRO A 166 -13.05 -4.17 27.40
N GLY A 167 -13.41 -3.13 26.63
CA GLY A 167 -12.44 -2.17 26.10
C GLY A 167 -11.76 -2.57 24.79
N GLN A 168 -11.98 -3.80 24.30
CA GLN A 168 -11.56 -4.20 22.97
C GLN A 168 -12.71 -4.05 21.96
N GLN A 169 -12.38 -3.57 20.78
CA GLN A 169 -13.25 -3.46 19.62
C GLN A 169 -12.69 -4.31 18.50
N LEU A 170 -13.57 -5.06 17.86
CA LEU A 170 -13.29 -5.83 16.66
C LEU A 170 -13.78 -5.01 15.46
N PHE A 171 -13.08 -5.10 14.35
CA PHE A 171 -13.57 -4.56 13.09
C PHE A 171 -13.32 -5.53 11.95
N SER A 172 -14.18 -5.49 10.95
CA SER A 172 -14.03 -6.20 9.68
C SER A 172 -14.51 -5.31 8.55
N ALA A 173 -13.83 -5.34 7.42
CA ALA A 173 -14.20 -4.62 6.22
C ALA A 173 -13.97 -5.50 4.98
N HIS A 174 -14.73 -5.23 3.93
CA HIS A 174 -14.58 -5.83 2.61
C HIS A 174 -14.52 -4.70 1.59
N LEU A 175 -13.44 -4.67 0.83
CA LEU A 175 -13.19 -3.74 -0.27
C LEU A 175 -13.21 -4.55 -1.57
N SER A 176 -14.02 -4.14 -2.53
CA SER A 176 -14.06 -4.77 -3.84
C SER A 176 -14.16 -3.76 -4.97
N GLY A 177 -13.65 -4.12 -6.14
CA GLY A 177 -13.74 -3.33 -7.37
C GLY A 177 -13.52 -4.24 -8.56
N ALA A 178 -14.29 -4.07 -9.62
CA ALA A 178 -14.24 -4.92 -10.80
C ALA A 178 -14.41 -4.09 -12.07
N GLN A 179 -13.33 -3.44 -12.49
CA GLN A 179 -13.26 -2.64 -13.71
C GLN A 179 -12.06 -3.09 -14.56
N HIS A 180 -12.01 -2.62 -15.81
CA HIS A 180 -10.92 -2.96 -16.72
C HIS A 180 -9.53 -2.56 -16.17
N GLN A 181 -9.46 -1.38 -15.55
CA GLN A 181 -8.22 -0.80 -15.03
C GLN A 181 -7.83 -1.33 -13.65
N LEU A 182 -8.82 -1.76 -12.85
CA LEU A 182 -8.63 -2.23 -11.48
C LEU A 182 -9.62 -3.33 -11.14
N VAL A 183 -9.10 -4.48 -10.76
CA VAL A 183 -9.83 -5.53 -10.06
C VAL A 183 -9.20 -5.67 -8.69
N ILE A 184 -9.99 -5.66 -7.64
CA ILE A 184 -9.53 -5.90 -6.27
C ILE A 184 -10.64 -6.58 -5.48
N ASP A 185 -10.29 -7.58 -4.69
CA ASP A 185 -11.13 -8.14 -3.64
C ASP A 185 -10.25 -8.34 -2.39
N ALA A 186 -10.46 -7.48 -1.40
CA ALA A 186 -9.67 -7.45 -0.18
C ALA A 186 -10.55 -7.47 1.06
N ARG A 187 -10.17 -8.28 2.04
CA ARG A 187 -10.80 -8.37 3.35
C ARG A 187 -9.85 -7.83 4.39
N ILE A 188 -10.36 -6.96 5.25
CA ILE A 188 -9.59 -6.39 6.35
C ILE A 188 -10.27 -6.81 7.64
N LYS A 189 -9.51 -7.30 8.60
CA LYS A 189 -9.99 -7.62 9.94
C LYS A 189 -9.03 -7.02 10.95
N GLY A 190 -9.51 -6.86 12.17
CA GLY A 190 -8.59 -6.55 13.24
C GLY A 190 -9.28 -6.20 14.53
N ARG A 191 -8.47 -5.67 15.42
CA ARG A 191 -8.86 -5.30 16.77
C ARG A 191 -8.14 -4.03 17.19
N TRP A 192 -8.83 -3.18 17.94
CA TRP A 192 -8.18 -2.13 18.69
C TRP A 192 -8.60 -2.21 20.16
N SER A 193 -7.69 -1.85 21.04
CA SER A 193 -8.00 -1.64 22.46
C SER A 193 -7.06 -0.58 23.01
N ASP A 194 -7.53 0.21 23.96
CA ASP A 194 -6.72 1.24 24.62
C ASP A 194 -5.47 0.62 25.29
N GLU A 195 -5.57 -0.63 25.74
CA GLU A 195 -4.46 -1.34 26.39
C GLU A 195 -3.51 -2.00 25.38
N ARG A 196 -4.01 -2.77 24.40
CA ARG A 196 -3.18 -3.63 23.53
C ARG A 196 -2.89 -3.02 22.16
N GLY A 197 -3.22 -1.76 21.95
CA GLY A 197 -3.04 -1.07 20.67
C GLY A 197 -3.94 -1.62 19.56
N LEU A 198 -3.54 -1.35 18.33
CA LEU A 198 -4.17 -1.73 17.08
C LEU A 198 -3.48 -2.96 16.48
N ALA A 199 -4.28 -3.95 16.09
CA ALA A 199 -3.85 -5.04 15.20
C ALA A 199 -4.77 -5.08 13.98
N LEU A 200 -4.19 -5.07 12.79
CA LEU A 200 -4.87 -5.13 11.50
C LEU A 200 -4.34 -6.33 10.72
N GLU A 201 -5.21 -7.02 10.00
CA GLU A 201 -4.86 -8.04 9.01
C GLU A 201 -5.65 -7.75 7.75
N SER A 202 -4.98 -7.69 6.61
CA SER A 202 -5.58 -7.46 5.31
C SER A 202 -5.20 -8.62 4.39
N GLU A 203 -6.19 -9.24 3.77
CA GLU A 203 -6.04 -10.33 2.81
C GLU A 203 -6.55 -9.84 1.45
N ILE A 204 -5.71 -9.89 0.42
CA ILE A 204 -6.10 -9.67 -0.98
C ILE A 204 -6.28 -11.03 -1.61
N THR A 205 -7.51 -11.36 -2.00
CA THR A 205 -7.83 -12.64 -2.63
C THR A 205 -7.62 -12.58 -4.14
N GLU A 206 -7.95 -11.44 -4.74
CA GLU A 206 -7.68 -11.14 -6.14
C GLU A 206 -7.32 -9.67 -6.31
N GLY A 207 -6.32 -9.42 -7.15
CA GLY A 207 -5.92 -8.09 -7.53
C GLY A 207 -5.37 -8.06 -8.96
N ARG A 208 -5.76 -7.03 -9.70
CA ARG A 208 -5.25 -6.70 -11.02
C ARG A 208 -5.27 -5.20 -11.19
N ILE A 209 -4.20 -4.65 -11.73
CA ILE A 209 -4.09 -3.26 -12.11
C ILE A 209 -3.62 -3.25 -13.56
N ASN A 210 -4.30 -2.50 -14.41
CA ASN A 210 -3.95 -2.38 -15.83
C ASN A 210 -4.01 -0.90 -16.22
N LEU A 211 -2.87 -0.22 -16.09
CA LEU A 211 -2.66 1.17 -16.47
C LEU A 211 -1.58 1.23 -17.57
N ASP A 212 -1.55 2.30 -18.37
CA ASP A 212 -0.69 2.40 -19.55
C ASP A 212 0.80 2.18 -19.27
N GLN A 213 1.32 2.67 -18.14
CA GLN A 213 2.73 2.54 -17.76
C GLN A 213 2.99 1.45 -16.72
N PHE A 214 1.94 0.80 -16.23
CA PHE A 214 2.01 -0.07 -15.06
C PHE A 214 0.93 -1.14 -15.14
N SER A 215 1.35 -2.41 -15.18
CA SER A 215 0.41 -3.51 -15.04
C SER A 215 0.86 -4.46 -13.93
N ALA A 216 -0.11 -4.99 -13.19
CA ALA A 216 0.08 -6.05 -12.24
C ALA A 216 -1.11 -7.00 -12.33
N SER A 217 -0.87 -8.31 -12.36
CA SER A 217 -1.96 -9.29 -12.43
C SER A 217 -1.75 -10.45 -11.47
N ARG A 218 -2.87 -11.05 -11.06
CA ARG A 218 -2.91 -12.18 -10.11
C ARG A 218 -2.23 -11.82 -8.79
N LEU A 219 -2.42 -10.56 -8.34
CA LEU A 219 -2.00 -10.10 -7.02
C LEU A 219 -2.87 -10.80 -5.98
N SER A 220 -2.24 -11.48 -5.04
CA SER A 220 -2.91 -12.09 -3.89
C SER A 220 -1.94 -12.12 -2.71
N GLY A 221 -2.45 -12.21 -1.49
CA GLY A 221 -1.58 -12.24 -0.32
C GLY A 221 -2.25 -11.71 0.94
N TRP A 222 -1.47 -11.64 2.00
CA TRP A 222 -1.91 -11.09 3.27
C TRP A 222 -0.85 -10.17 3.89
N LEU A 223 -1.31 -9.25 4.71
CA LEU A 223 -0.49 -8.27 5.42
C LEU A 223 -1.08 -8.00 6.79
N ALA A 224 -0.29 -8.21 7.83
CA ALA A 224 -0.64 -7.91 9.20
C ALA A 224 0.20 -6.73 9.73
N PHE A 225 -0.44 -5.92 10.57
CA PHE A 225 0.16 -4.84 11.33
C PHE A 225 -0.22 -5.00 12.80
N GLU A 226 0.72 -4.88 13.72
CA GLU A 226 0.44 -4.88 15.16
C GLU A 226 1.25 -3.81 15.88
N THR A 227 0.58 -2.94 16.64
CA THR A 227 1.26 -2.00 17.54
C THR A 227 1.36 -2.62 18.93
N GLY A 228 2.57 -2.75 19.48
CA GLY A 228 2.77 -3.19 20.87
C GLY A 228 2.40 -2.10 21.90
N GLN A 229 2.14 -2.49 23.15
CA GLN A 229 1.77 -1.55 24.23
C GLN A 229 2.82 -0.47 24.52
N GLN A 230 4.10 -0.77 24.28
CA GLN A 230 5.25 0.08 24.59
C GLN A 230 6.03 0.54 23.36
N SER A 231 5.70 0.00 22.18
CA SER A 231 6.32 0.39 20.92
C SER A 231 5.35 1.28 20.15
N LEU A 232 5.73 2.53 19.94
CA LEU A 232 5.05 3.42 19.00
C LEU A 232 5.23 2.96 17.54
N VAL A 233 6.17 2.03 17.31
CA VAL A 233 6.51 1.52 15.99
C VAL A 233 5.78 0.18 15.80
N PRO A 234 4.87 0.06 14.82
CA PRO A 234 4.17 -1.19 14.57
C PRO A 234 5.10 -2.24 13.96
N ASP A 235 4.85 -3.49 14.29
CA ASP A 235 5.38 -4.63 13.55
C ASP A 235 4.53 -4.87 12.30
N ILE A 236 5.19 -5.31 11.24
CA ILE A 236 4.60 -5.63 9.94
C ILE A 236 4.99 -7.06 9.58
N SER A 237 4.05 -7.84 9.06
CA SER A 237 4.36 -9.14 8.47
C SER A 237 3.41 -9.43 7.32
N GLY A 238 3.86 -10.11 6.29
CA GLY A 238 3.00 -10.39 5.15
C GLY A 238 3.68 -11.17 4.05
N GLN A 239 2.86 -11.69 3.16
CA GLN A 239 3.29 -12.38 1.96
C GLN A 239 2.36 -12.04 0.81
N PHE A 240 2.95 -11.75 -0.35
CA PHE A 240 2.25 -11.48 -1.59
C PHE A 240 2.78 -12.35 -2.72
N GLN A 241 1.87 -12.76 -3.58
CA GLN A 241 2.14 -13.42 -4.85
C GLN A 241 1.60 -12.53 -5.96
N ILE A 242 2.40 -12.31 -7.00
CA ILE A 242 2.00 -11.53 -8.19
C ILE A 242 2.41 -12.34 -9.41
N GLY A 243 1.45 -12.70 -10.26
CA GLY A 243 1.73 -13.53 -11.43
C GLY A 243 2.54 -12.79 -12.49
N HIS A 244 2.23 -11.52 -12.71
CA HIS A 244 2.92 -10.66 -13.68
C HIS A 244 2.94 -9.22 -13.20
N PHE A 245 4.05 -8.54 -13.42
CA PHE A 245 4.26 -7.13 -13.19
C PHE A 245 5.01 -6.55 -14.39
N SER A 246 4.57 -5.41 -14.88
CA SER A 246 5.31 -4.66 -15.89
C SER A 246 5.29 -3.16 -15.60
N ARG A 247 6.41 -2.52 -15.91
CA ARG A 247 6.55 -1.06 -15.90
C ARG A 247 7.50 -0.63 -17.01
N GLY A 248 6.96 -0.04 -18.07
CA GLY A 248 7.71 0.16 -19.30
C GLY A 248 8.23 -1.19 -19.81
N ASP A 249 9.53 -1.26 -20.10
CA ASP A 249 10.18 -2.49 -20.59
C ASP A 249 10.57 -3.46 -19.47
N PHE A 250 10.50 -3.04 -18.20
CA PHE A 250 10.85 -3.90 -17.07
C PHE A 250 9.70 -4.84 -16.73
N ILE A 251 9.92 -6.14 -16.88
CA ILE A 251 8.92 -7.18 -16.65
C ILE A 251 9.38 -8.15 -15.59
N LEU A 252 8.52 -8.46 -14.63
CA LEU A 252 8.70 -9.51 -13.63
C LEU A 252 7.52 -10.49 -13.67
N ASN A 253 7.81 -11.78 -13.57
CA ASN A 253 6.81 -12.85 -13.50
C ASN A 253 6.99 -13.66 -12.22
N ASN A 254 5.92 -14.35 -11.79
CA ASN A 254 5.94 -15.29 -10.67
C ASN A 254 6.60 -14.70 -9.40
N ILE A 255 6.21 -13.47 -9.06
CA ILE A 255 6.82 -12.71 -7.97
C ILE A 255 6.26 -13.22 -6.64
N SER A 256 7.15 -13.63 -5.75
CA SER A 256 6.86 -13.87 -4.34
C SER A 256 7.54 -12.79 -3.51
N LEU A 257 6.77 -12.04 -2.74
CA LEU A 257 7.25 -11.00 -1.84
C LEU A 257 6.88 -11.38 -0.41
N THR A 258 7.84 -11.42 0.50
CA THR A 258 7.59 -11.50 1.95
C THR A 258 8.11 -10.25 2.63
N VAL A 259 7.41 -9.83 3.67
CA VAL A 259 7.82 -8.72 4.54
C VAL A 259 7.65 -9.14 5.99
N ASP A 260 8.59 -8.79 6.84
CA ASP A 260 8.53 -9.01 8.29
C ASP A 260 9.36 -7.96 9.04
N GLY A 261 9.20 -7.88 10.36
CA GLY A 261 9.95 -6.95 11.22
C GLY A 261 9.16 -5.72 11.66
N SER A 262 9.87 -4.65 12.03
CA SER A 262 9.23 -3.41 12.50
C SER A 262 9.12 -2.38 11.38
N LEU A 263 8.19 -1.43 11.47
CA LEU A 263 8.04 -0.37 10.46
C LEU A 263 9.31 0.48 10.27
N ASN A 264 10.17 0.56 11.30
CA ASN A 264 11.46 1.26 11.20
C ASN A 264 12.57 0.39 10.60
N ASN A 265 12.51 -0.92 10.83
CA ASN A 265 13.50 -1.87 10.32
C ASN A 265 12.78 -3.04 9.63
N PRO A 266 12.15 -2.80 8.46
CA PRO A 266 11.49 -3.86 7.73
C PRO A 266 12.55 -4.78 7.11
N HIS A 267 12.29 -6.06 7.13
CA HIS A 267 12.94 -7.07 6.33
C HIS A 267 12.02 -7.46 5.18
N THR A 268 12.56 -7.57 3.98
CA THR A 268 11.76 -7.86 2.77
C THR A 268 12.55 -8.80 1.88
N LEU A 269 11.89 -9.85 1.39
CA LEU A 269 12.45 -10.80 0.44
C LEU A 269 11.55 -10.85 -0.79
N LEU A 270 12.12 -10.60 -1.95
CA LEU A 270 11.47 -10.65 -3.25
C LEU A 270 12.17 -11.72 -4.09
N ASN A 271 11.40 -12.65 -4.62
CA ASN A 271 11.84 -13.61 -5.64
C ASN A 271 10.97 -13.41 -6.88
N ALA A 272 11.57 -13.34 -8.07
CA ALA A 272 10.85 -13.15 -9.33
C ALA A 272 11.62 -13.72 -10.52
N GLU A 273 10.91 -14.00 -11.60
CA GLU A 273 11.49 -14.27 -12.91
C GLU A 273 11.57 -12.96 -13.71
N LEU A 274 12.69 -12.70 -14.37
CA LEU A 274 12.86 -11.52 -15.23
C LEU A 274 12.26 -11.82 -16.62
N GLY A 275 11.19 -11.10 -16.98
CA GLY A 275 10.55 -11.23 -18.28
C GLY A 275 11.41 -10.63 -19.39
N GLY A 276 11.37 -11.24 -20.58
CA GLY A 276 12.21 -10.83 -21.72
C GLY A 276 13.60 -11.48 -21.73
N TYR A 277 13.98 -12.20 -20.67
CA TYR A 277 15.30 -12.82 -20.52
C TYR A 277 15.17 -14.33 -20.35
N GLN A 278 16.11 -15.09 -20.93
CA GLN A 278 16.01 -16.55 -20.96
C GLN A 278 16.42 -17.16 -19.61
N ALA A 279 15.43 -17.70 -18.90
CA ALA A 279 15.63 -18.40 -17.61
C ALA A 279 16.37 -17.54 -16.57
N SER A 280 16.07 -16.24 -16.55
CA SER A 280 16.69 -15.29 -15.62
C SER A 280 15.82 -15.09 -14.37
N THR A 281 16.44 -15.13 -13.20
CA THR A 281 15.76 -14.98 -11.91
C THR A 281 16.36 -13.84 -11.10
N LEU A 282 15.53 -13.14 -10.34
CA LEU A 282 15.89 -12.08 -9.41
C LEU A 282 15.52 -12.52 -7.99
N LEU A 283 16.51 -12.53 -7.11
CA LEU A 283 16.33 -12.55 -5.67
C LEU A 283 16.77 -11.20 -5.11
N LEU A 284 15.93 -10.54 -4.33
CA LEU A 284 16.23 -9.27 -3.68
C LEU A 284 15.82 -9.37 -2.21
N GLU A 285 16.78 -9.24 -1.32
CA GLU A 285 16.59 -9.10 0.11
C GLU A 285 16.93 -7.66 0.51
N THR A 286 16.09 -7.05 1.34
CA THR A 286 16.38 -5.75 1.94
C THR A 286 16.11 -5.79 3.42
N GLN A 287 16.99 -5.18 4.21
CA GLN A 287 16.88 -5.13 5.66
C GLN A 287 17.19 -3.72 6.16
N GLY A 288 16.28 -3.15 6.96
CA GLY A 288 16.54 -1.89 7.65
C GLY A 288 17.61 -2.06 8.74
N GLU A 289 18.68 -1.28 8.64
CA GLU A 289 19.77 -1.18 9.62
C GLU A 289 19.89 0.26 10.16
N LYS A 290 20.65 0.44 11.24
CA LYS A 290 20.85 1.77 11.85
C LYS A 290 21.46 2.79 10.88
N GLU A 291 22.28 2.33 9.96
CA GLU A 291 23.05 3.15 9.01
C GLU A 291 22.36 3.31 7.65
N GLY A 292 21.23 2.62 7.43
CA GLY A 292 20.48 2.70 6.18
C GLY A 292 19.81 1.37 5.80
N LEU A 293 19.44 1.25 4.53
CA LEU A 293 18.86 0.03 3.99
C LEU A 293 19.98 -0.87 3.47
N ARG A 294 20.18 -2.04 4.08
CA ARG A 294 21.01 -3.08 3.50
C ARG A 294 20.26 -3.76 2.37
N ILE A 295 20.97 -4.02 1.28
CA ILE A 295 20.45 -4.68 0.08
C ILE A 295 21.33 -5.87 -0.22
N LEU A 296 20.72 -7.03 -0.49
CA LEU A 296 21.35 -8.17 -1.14
C LEU A 296 20.52 -8.55 -2.35
N ALA A 297 21.08 -8.45 -3.55
CA ALA A 297 20.41 -8.82 -4.78
C ALA A 297 21.24 -9.82 -5.57
N ASN A 298 20.59 -10.87 -6.06
CA ASN A 298 21.18 -11.87 -6.92
C ASN A 298 20.36 -11.99 -8.20
N ILE A 299 21.00 -11.77 -9.34
CA ILE A 299 20.39 -11.98 -10.65
C ILE A 299 21.13 -13.10 -11.35
N GLU A 300 20.45 -14.21 -11.58
CA GLU A 300 21.00 -15.35 -12.31
C GLU A 300 20.47 -15.33 -13.74
N THR A 301 21.33 -15.63 -14.71
CA THR A 301 20.96 -15.82 -16.12
C THR A 301 21.88 -16.85 -16.78
N ARG A 302 21.42 -17.46 -17.87
CA ARG A 302 22.21 -18.39 -18.70
C ARG A 302 22.86 -17.72 -19.91
N ASN A 303 22.51 -16.47 -20.19
CA ASN A 303 22.98 -15.75 -21.37
C ASN A 303 23.76 -14.50 -20.96
N MET A 304 24.98 -14.37 -21.46
CA MET A 304 25.81 -13.20 -21.23
C MET A 304 25.16 -11.91 -21.75
N GLU A 305 24.55 -11.96 -22.93
CA GLU A 305 23.93 -10.76 -23.52
C GLU A 305 22.72 -10.29 -22.71
N ASP A 306 21.98 -11.22 -22.10
CA ASP A 306 20.89 -10.90 -21.19
C ASP A 306 21.43 -10.17 -19.96
N LEU A 307 22.52 -10.66 -19.35
CA LEU A 307 23.18 -9.97 -18.23
C LEU A 307 23.63 -8.55 -18.61
N ILE A 308 24.28 -8.40 -19.76
CA ILE A 308 24.74 -7.08 -20.23
C ILE A 308 23.56 -6.14 -20.47
N THR A 309 22.45 -6.66 -20.98
CA THR A 309 21.22 -5.89 -21.22
C THR A 309 20.61 -5.45 -19.89
N ILE A 310 20.53 -6.34 -18.90
CA ILE A 310 20.08 -6.03 -17.54
C ILE A 310 20.92 -4.90 -16.92
N LEU A 311 22.25 -4.95 -17.04
CA LEU A 311 23.14 -3.89 -16.55
C LEU A 311 22.88 -2.54 -17.24
N LYS A 312 22.61 -2.55 -18.55
CA LYS A 312 22.26 -1.33 -19.30
C LYS A 312 20.90 -0.78 -18.86
N GLU A 313 19.91 -1.63 -18.67
CA GLU A 313 18.60 -1.22 -18.15
C GLU A 313 18.71 -0.62 -16.75
N PHE A 314 19.49 -1.23 -15.86
CA PHE A 314 19.76 -0.66 -14.54
C PHE A 314 20.39 0.73 -14.61
N ARG A 315 21.34 0.93 -15.53
CA ARG A 315 21.90 2.26 -15.79
C ARG A 315 20.84 3.25 -16.26
N THR A 316 20.02 2.91 -17.25
CA THR A 316 18.97 3.79 -17.78
C THR A 316 17.92 4.12 -16.70
N GLN A 317 17.56 3.16 -15.85
CA GLN A 317 16.65 3.38 -14.72
C GLN A 317 17.29 4.26 -13.63
N ALA A 318 18.61 4.14 -13.41
CA ALA A 318 19.35 5.02 -12.50
C ALA A 318 19.37 6.47 -12.99
N GLU A 319 19.53 6.70 -14.29
CA GLU A 319 19.54 8.03 -14.91
C GLU A 319 18.18 8.74 -14.80
N THR A 320 17.08 7.97 -14.79
CA THR A 320 15.71 8.51 -14.71
C THR A 320 15.15 8.58 -13.29
N SER A 321 15.85 7.99 -12.31
CA SER A 321 15.40 7.94 -10.92
C SER A 321 16.48 8.46 -9.97
N PRO A 322 16.33 9.69 -9.42
CA PRO A 322 17.31 10.27 -8.49
C PRO A 322 17.67 9.37 -7.30
N PHE A 323 16.71 8.56 -6.84
CA PHE A 323 16.93 7.58 -5.78
C PHE A 323 17.84 6.44 -6.22
N LEU A 324 17.60 5.88 -7.41
CA LEU A 324 18.44 4.81 -7.93
C LEU A 324 19.82 5.35 -8.30
N GLN A 325 19.90 6.60 -8.76
CA GLN A 325 21.17 7.24 -9.08
C GLN A 325 22.18 7.13 -7.93
N GLU A 326 21.82 7.54 -6.71
CA GLU A 326 22.72 7.45 -5.55
C GLU A 326 23.19 6.02 -5.27
N ALA A 327 22.27 5.06 -5.29
CA ALA A 327 22.58 3.66 -5.05
C ALA A 327 23.49 3.07 -6.14
N PHE A 328 23.18 3.31 -7.42
CA PHE A 328 23.93 2.74 -8.54
C PHE A 328 25.25 3.45 -8.83
N MET A 329 25.45 4.69 -8.37
CA MET A 329 26.76 5.36 -8.47
C MET A 329 27.86 4.56 -7.78
N SER A 330 27.56 3.89 -6.65
CA SER A 330 28.52 3.04 -5.93
C SER A 330 28.88 1.74 -6.67
N LEU A 331 27.99 1.25 -7.54
CA LEU A 331 28.20 0.04 -8.36
C LEU A 331 29.02 0.30 -9.63
N LEU A 332 29.37 1.57 -9.91
CA LEU A 332 30.14 1.98 -11.08
C LEU A 332 29.62 1.40 -12.41
N ILE A 333 28.30 1.30 -12.57
CA ILE A 333 27.64 0.79 -13.79
C ILE A 333 27.67 1.89 -14.88
N THR A 334 28.88 2.18 -15.37
CA THR A 334 29.14 3.10 -16.48
C THR A 334 29.25 2.33 -17.79
N GLU A 335 29.07 3.02 -18.92
CA GLU A 335 29.21 2.42 -20.25
C GLU A 335 30.56 1.71 -20.44
N GLY A 336 31.66 2.42 -20.13
CA GLY A 336 33.00 1.85 -20.23
C GLY A 336 33.23 0.65 -19.32
N ASN A 337 32.60 0.61 -18.14
CA ASN A 337 32.70 -0.55 -17.26
C ASN A 337 31.86 -1.73 -17.74
N ILE A 338 30.65 -1.49 -18.27
CA ILE A 338 29.83 -2.53 -18.90
C ILE A 338 30.59 -3.13 -20.09
N ASP A 339 31.23 -2.31 -20.93
CA ASP A 339 32.02 -2.79 -22.07
C ASP A 339 33.25 -3.60 -21.64
N ARG A 340 33.92 -3.19 -20.55
CA ARG A 340 35.00 -3.96 -19.94
C ARG A 340 34.50 -5.34 -19.49
N VAL A 341 33.40 -5.38 -18.73
CA VAL A 341 32.78 -6.62 -18.26
C VAL A 341 32.39 -7.51 -19.44
N LYS A 342 31.73 -6.96 -20.46
CA LYS A 342 31.37 -7.71 -21.68
C LYS A 342 32.60 -8.33 -22.34
N ARG A 343 33.69 -7.56 -22.49
CA ARG A 343 34.94 -8.04 -23.07
C ARG A 343 35.59 -9.14 -22.23
N ASP A 344 35.59 -9.00 -20.91
CA ASP A 344 36.21 -9.95 -19.99
C ASP A 344 35.40 -11.26 -19.90
N LEU A 345 34.07 -11.18 -19.86
CA LEU A 345 33.18 -12.35 -19.90
C LEU A 345 33.23 -13.06 -21.25
N GLY A 346 33.43 -12.32 -22.36
CA GLY A 346 33.49 -12.88 -23.71
C GLY A 346 34.76 -13.66 -24.05
N LYS A 347 35.77 -13.69 -23.16
CA LYS A 347 37.02 -14.44 -23.38
C LYS A 347 36.83 -15.96 -23.30
N ASP A 348 35.86 -16.40 -22.50
CA ASP A 348 35.59 -17.81 -22.24
C ASP A 348 34.09 -18.10 -22.38
N ARG A 349 33.75 -19.37 -22.58
CA ARG A 349 32.36 -19.83 -22.57
C ARG A 349 31.96 -20.30 -21.17
N TYR A 350 30.88 -19.72 -20.65
CA TYR A 350 30.27 -20.06 -19.37
C TYR A 350 28.84 -20.56 -19.57
N ASP A 351 28.33 -21.30 -18.60
CA ASP A 351 26.99 -21.93 -18.63
C ASP A 351 25.96 -21.09 -17.86
N ALA A 352 26.40 -20.31 -16.88
CA ALA A 352 25.56 -19.41 -16.11
C ALA A 352 26.35 -18.20 -15.58
N TYR A 353 25.65 -17.11 -15.38
CA TYR A 353 26.17 -15.87 -14.82
C TYR A 353 25.28 -15.42 -13.67
N THR A 354 25.89 -15.05 -12.55
CA THR A 354 25.20 -14.50 -11.38
C THR A 354 25.75 -13.11 -11.09
N LEU A 355 24.92 -12.07 -11.20
CA LEU A 355 25.23 -10.74 -10.68
C LEU A 355 24.82 -10.70 -9.21
N GLU A 356 25.79 -10.55 -8.32
CA GLU A 356 25.59 -10.34 -6.89
C GLU A 356 25.84 -8.87 -6.56
N ILE A 357 24.87 -8.23 -5.91
CA ILE A 357 24.94 -6.86 -5.38
C ILE A 357 24.71 -6.94 -3.88
N GLU A 358 25.62 -6.40 -3.08
CA GLU A 358 25.47 -6.36 -1.63
C GLU A 358 26.00 -5.06 -1.03
N GLY A 359 25.41 -4.62 0.08
CA GLY A 359 25.89 -3.48 0.86
C GLY A 359 24.78 -2.61 1.40
N LEU A 360 25.15 -1.46 1.94
CA LEU A 360 24.20 -0.40 2.28
C LEU A 360 23.79 0.34 1.01
N SER A 361 22.59 0.93 0.99
CA SER A 361 22.06 1.62 -0.20
C SER A 361 22.95 2.75 -0.73
N HIS A 362 23.91 3.26 0.05
CA HIS A 362 24.87 4.29 -0.35
C HIS A 362 26.31 3.74 -0.60
N ASP A 363 26.56 2.45 -0.34
CA ASP A 363 27.84 1.77 -0.57
C ASP A 363 27.58 0.33 -1.07
N LEU A 364 26.97 0.22 -2.25
CA LEU A 364 26.72 -1.07 -2.88
C LEU A 364 27.98 -1.56 -3.61
N LYS A 365 28.26 -2.84 -3.44
CA LYS A 365 29.33 -3.56 -4.13
C LYS A 365 28.71 -4.59 -5.05
N GLY A 366 29.24 -4.67 -6.25
CA GLY A 366 28.75 -5.57 -7.28
C GLY A 366 29.85 -6.50 -7.78
N LYS A 367 29.51 -7.75 -8.03
CA LYS A 367 30.38 -8.70 -8.74
C LYS A 367 29.55 -9.65 -9.60
N ILE A 368 30.16 -10.14 -10.66
CA ILE A 368 29.59 -11.17 -11.54
C ILE A 368 30.36 -12.46 -11.30
N ILE A 369 29.64 -13.54 -11.01
CA ILE A 369 30.17 -14.89 -10.92
C ILE A 369 29.77 -15.64 -12.18
N ALA A 370 30.73 -15.94 -13.04
CA ALA A 370 30.52 -16.79 -14.20
C ALA A 370 30.87 -18.24 -13.85
N LYS A 371 29.99 -19.18 -14.17
CA LYS A 371 30.13 -20.61 -13.84
C LYS A 371 30.29 -21.41 -15.13
N SER A 372 31.26 -22.32 -15.18
CA SER A 372 31.39 -23.32 -16.24
C SER A 372 31.36 -24.72 -15.63
N ILE A 373 30.62 -25.63 -16.24
CA ILE A 373 30.49 -27.03 -15.86
C ILE A 373 31.23 -27.87 -16.90
N ARG A 374 32.38 -28.43 -16.52
CA ARG A 374 33.17 -29.32 -17.38
C ARG A 374 33.37 -30.64 -16.66
N ASP A 375 32.92 -31.72 -17.28
CA ASP A 375 33.05 -33.09 -16.74
C ASP A 375 32.54 -33.24 -15.30
N GLY A 376 31.42 -32.57 -14.98
CA GLY A 376 30.81 -32.57 -13.65
C GLY A 376 31.52 -31.67 -12.62
N THR A 377 32.62 -31.01 -12.98
CA THR A 377 33.33 -30.04 -12.13
C THR A 377 32.85 -28.62 -12.41
N VAL A 378 32.49 -27.89 -11.37
CA VAL A 378 32.07 -26.48 -11.46
C VAL A 378 33.28 -25.56 -11.29
N GLN A 379 33.67 -24.86 -12.35
CA GLN A 379 34.64 -23.77 -12.30
C GLN A 379 33.92 -22.44 -12.15
N ARG A 380 34.47 -21.53 -11.34
CA ARG A 380 33.90 -20.21 -11.07
C ARG A 380 34.93 -19.13 -11.34
N GLN A 381 34.53 -18.09 -12.06
CA GLN A 381 35.33 -16.89 -12.26
C GLN A 381 34.55 -15.68 -11.75
N VAL A 382 35.23 -14.79 -11.03
CA VAL A 382 34.63 -13.62 -10.40
C VAL A 382 35.14 -12.35 -11.08
N PHE A 383 34.21 -11.49 -11.48
CA PHE A 383 34.48 -10.21 -12.12
C PHE A 383 33.89 -9.10 -11.26
N SER A 384 34.72 -8.26 -10.66
CA SER A 384 34.24 -7.12 -9.87
C SER A 384 33.60 -6.06 -10.78
N LEU A 385 32.41 -5.58 -10.43
CA LEU A 385 31.83 -4.39 -11.05
C LEU A 385 32.56 -3.14 -10.59
N ASN A 386 33.08 -3.13 -9.37
CA ASN A 386 33.85 -2.00 -8.86
C ASN A 386 35.32 -2.28 -9.22
N PRO A 387 35.89 -1.68 -10.28
CA PRO A 387 37.33 -1.78 -10.48
C PRO A 387 37.97 -1.24 -9.22
N SER A 388 38.72 -2.08 -8.50
CA SER A 388 39.57 -1.61 -7.43
C SER A 388 40.38 -0.47 -8.01
N VAL A 389 40.24 0.74 -7.44
CA VAL A 389 41.21 1.82 -7.66
C VAL A 389 42.54 1.14 -7.42
N ALA A 390 43.31 0.94 -8.49
CA ALA A 390 44.58 0.25 -8.40
C ALA A 390 45.29 0.90 -7.22
N ALA A 391 45.52 0.12 -6.15
CA ALA A 391 46.23 0.62 -5.00
C ALA A 391 47.53 1.18 -5.58
N GLY A 392 47.65 2.51 -5.57
CA GLY A 392 48.90 3.15 -5.94
C GLY A 392 49.93 2.53 -5.03
N GLY A 393 50.81 1.71 -5.61
CA GLY A 393 51.98 1.26 -4.89
C GLY A 393 52.74 2.50 -4.49
N ASP A 394 52.79 2.76 -3.19
CA ASP A 394 53.79 3.64 -2.59
C ASP A 394 55.21 3.16 -2.93
#